data_AF-A0A382JEV1-F1
#
_entry.id   AF-A0A382JEV1-F1
#
_cell.length_a   1.000
_cell.length_b   1.000
_cell.length_c   1.000
_cell.angle_alpha   90.00
_cell.angle_beta   90.00
_cell.angle_gamma   90.00
#
_symmetry.space_group_name_H-M   'P 1'
#
loop_
_entity.id
_entity.type
_entity.pdbx_description
1 polymer ?
#
loop_
_entity_poly.entity_id
_entity_poly.type
_entity_poly.pdbx_seq_one_letter_code
_entity_poly.pdbx_strand_id
1 'polypeptide(L)'
;VIGIASCLPLKWVAWCGRHAGAIAWHLDKRHRDVALQNLHASFPEKNEGEIRKIGRENFRRLGETYSSVLKAGRMKENEISEILTIE
;
A
#
# COMPACT_ATOMS: atom_id res chain seq x y z
N VAL A 1 6.81 11.78 -11.00
CA VAL A 1 5.89 11.09 -10.07
C VAL A 1 4.95 12.07 -9.34
N ILE A 2 5.47 13.02 -8.57
CA ILE A 2 4.63 13.93 -7.75
C ILE A 2 3.66 14.78 -8.58
N GLY A 3 4.09 15.31 -9.74
CA GLY A 3 3.22 16.05 -10.67
C GLY A 3 2.03 15.22 -11.19
N ILE A 4 2.28 13.98 -11.59
CA ILE A 4 1.24 13.06 -12.09
C ILE A 4 0.25 12.69 -10.99
N ALA A 5 0.74 12.41 -9.77
CA ALA A 5 -0.11 12.13 -8.62
C ALA A 5 -1.02 13.32 -8.25
N SER A 6 -0.60 14.55 -8.56
CA SER A 6 -1.38 15.74 -8.21
C SER A 6 -2.59 15.95 -9.12
N CYS A 7 -2.48 15.59 -10.40
CA CYS A 7 -3.54 15.78 -11.39
C CYS A 7 -4.63 14.71 -11.36
N LEU A 8 -4.39 13.59 -10.67
CA LEU A 8 -5.34 12.47 -10.58
C LEU A 8 -6.15 12.55 -9.28
N PRO A 9 -7.43 12.10 -9.28
CA PRO A 9 -8.20 11.92 -8.05
C PRO A 9 -7.53 10.90 -7.14
N LEU A 10 -7.65 11.07 -5.81
CA LEU A 10 -7.00 10.20 -4.82
C LEU A 10 -7.30 8.71 -5.04
N LYS A 11 -8.56 8.36 -5.37
CA LYS A 11 -8.97 6.98 -5.64
C LYS A 11 -8.17 6.34 -6.78
N TRP A 12 -7.86 7.10 -7.83
CA TRP A 12 -7.06 6.60 -8.96
C TRP A 12 -5.60 6.43 -8.57
N VAL A 13 -5.04 7.37 -7.83
CA VAL A 13 -3.66 7.28 -7.33
C VAL A 13 -3.51 6.05 -6.43
N ALA A 14 -4.42 5.87 -5.47
CA ALA A 14 -4.47 4.72 -4.57
C ALA A 14 -4.60 3.39 -5.34
N TRP A 15 -5.49 3.34 -6.33
CA TRP A 15 -5.68 2.16 -7.19
C TRP A 15 -4.40 1.80 -7.95
N CYS A 16 -3.73 2.79 -8.56
CA CYS A 16 -2.45 2.58 -9.23
C CYS A 16 -1.38 2.07 -8.26
N GLY A 17 -1.28 2.68 -7.08
CA GLY A 17 -0.36 2.24 -6.03
C GLY A 17 -0.61 0.80 -5.59
N ARG A 18 -1.87 0.40 -5.44
CA ARG A 18 -2.26 -0.97 -5.06
C ARG A 18 -1.79 -2.01 -6.08
N HIS A 19 -1.93 -1.72 -7.38
CA HIS A 19 -1.44 -2.61 -8.44
C HIS A 19 0.08 -2.61 -8.55
N ALA A 20 0.72 -1.45 -8.38
CA ALA A 20 2.18 -1.37 -8.31
C ALA A 20 2.73 -2.22 -7.14
N GLY A 21 2.08 -2.19 -5.98
CA GLY A 21 2.40 -3.06 -4.84
C GLY A 21 2.22 -4.55 -5.16
N ALA A 22 1.16 -4.91 -5.90
CA ALA A 22 0.97 -6.29 -6.37
C ALA A 22 2.10 -6.73 -7.32
N ILE A 23 2.54 -5.86 -8.23
CA ILE A 23 3.66 -6.12 -9.13
C ILE A 23 4.96 -6.26 -8.32
N ALA A 24 5.21 -5.35 -7.37
CA ALA A 24 6.39 -5.37 -6.51
C ALA A 24 6.50 -6.68 -5.72
N TRP A 25 5.38 -7.27 -5.26
CA TRP A 25 5.40 -8.59 -4.62
C TRP A 25 6.04 -9.68 -5.50
N HIS A 26 5.87 -9.60 -6.83
CA HIS A 26 6.44 -10.58 -7.75
C HIS A 26 7.91 -10.28 -8.08
N LEU A 27 8.26 -9.00 -8.26
CA LEU A 27 9.58 -8.59 -8.71
C LEU A 27 10.61 -8.47 -7.57
N ASP A 28 10.18 -8.03 -6.38
CA ASP A 28 11.05 -7.72 -5.26
C ASP A 28 11.18 -8.91 -4.30
N LYS A 29 12.00 -9.89 -4.70
CA LYS A 29 12.24 -11.08 -3.88
C LYS A 29 12.85 -10.73 -2.51
N ARG A 30 13.80 -9.79 -2.46
CA ARG A 30 14.53 -9.47 -1.23
C ARG A 30 13.59 -8.94 -0.15
N HIS A 31 12.77 -7.93 -0.47
CA HIS A 31 11.85 -7.38 0.52
C HIS A 31 10.71 -8.34 0.83
N ARG A 32 10.27 -9.14 -0.15
CA ARG A 32 9.28 -10.20 0.10
C ARG A 32 9.77 -11.19 1.13
N ASP A 33 11.02 -11.64 1.01
CA ASP A 33 11.58 -12.64 1.92
C ASP A 33 11.69 -12.09 3.35
N VAL A 34 12.09 -10.82 3.52
CA VAL A 34 12.09 -10.14 4.84
C VAL A 34 10.67 -10.01 5.40
N ALA A 35 9.70 -9.61 4.58
CA ALA A 35 8.32 -9.49 5.03
C ALA A 35 7.74 -10.84 5.47
N LEU A 36 8.03 -11.92 4.73
CA LEU A 36 7.62 -13.27 5.10
C LEU A 36 8.28 -13.70 6.42
N GLN A 37 9.58 -13.47 6.61
CA GLN A 37 10.27 -13.76 7.87
C GLN A 37 9.63 -13.03 9.06
N ASN A 38 9.34 -11.74 8.91
CA ASN A 38 8.67 -10.96 9.94
C ASN A 38 7.27 -11.48 10.26
N LEU A 39 6.52 -11.89 9.23
CA LEU A 39 5.17 -12.46 9.41
C LEU A 39 5.23 -13.83 10.09
N HIS A 40 6.18 -14.70 9.75
CA HIS A 40 6.37 -15.96 10.46
C HIS A 40 6.71 -15.76 11.94
N ALA A 41 7.55 -14.77 12.24
CA ALA A 41 7.89 -14.43 13.63
C ALA A 41 6.71 -13.82 14.39
N SER A 42 5.87 -13.02 13.72
CA SER A 42 4.74 -12.31 14.35
C SER A 42 3.48 -13.16 14.48
N PHE A 43 3.30 -14.15 13.60
CA PHE A 43 2.11 -14.99 13.51
C PHE A 43 2.48 -16.48 13.44
N PRO A 44 3.11 -17.05 14.50
CA PRO A 44 3.57 -18.43 14.51
C PRO A 44 2.43 -19.46 14.39
N GLU A 45 1.19 -19.06 14.66
CA GLU A 45 0.00 -19.91 14.56
C GLU A 45 -0.55 -20.07 13.12
N LYS A 46 -0.08 -19.25 12.18
CA LYS A 46 -0.58 -19.24 10.79
C LYS A 46 0.22 -20.16 9.89
N ASN A 47 -0.46 -20.80 8.94
CA ASN A 47 0.22 -21.61 7.94
C ASN A 47 0.84 -20.75 6.82
N GLU A 48 1.71 -21.37 6.01
CA GLU A 48 2.41 -20.74 4.87
C GLU A 48 1.49 -20.01 3.89
N GLY A 49 0.30 -20.57 3.62
CA GLY A 49 -0.68 -19.99 2.71
C GLY A 49 -1.25 -18.68 3.25
N GLU A 50 -1.60 -18.66 4.54
CA GLU A 50 -2.08 -17.48 5.23
C GLU A 50 -1.01 -16.39 5.33
N ILE A 51 0.22 -16.77 5.67
CA ILE A 51 1.36 -15.85 5.74
C ILE A 51 1.62 -15.19 4.38
N ARG A 52 1.64 -15.98 3.30
CA ARG A 52 1.80 -15.43 1.93
C ARG A 52 0.63 -14.54 1.51
N LYS A 53 -0.59 -14.88 1.92
CA LYS A 53 -1.78 -14.05 1.66
C LYS A 53 -1.66 -12.69 2.36
N ILE A 54 -1.26 -12.69 3.63
CA ILE A 54 -1.03 -11.46 4.41
C ILE A 54 0.10 -10.65 3.79
N GLY A 55 1.24 -11.27 3.46
CA GLY A 55 2.37 -10.60 2.83
C GLY A 55 2.00 -9.93 1.50
N ARG A 56 1.29 -10.66 0.62
CA ARG A 56 0.83 -10.09 -0.65
C ARG A 56 -0.11 -8.90 -0.45
N GLU A 57 -1.07 -9.02 0.47
CA GLU A 57 -1.97 -7.91 0.76
C GLU A 57 -1.23 -6.72 1.40
N ASN A 58 -0.24 -6.98 2.26
CA ASN A 58 0.61 -5.95 2.83
C ASN A 58 1.35 -5.15 1.76
N PHE A 59 1.94 -5.80 0.76
CA PHE A 59 2.58 -5.11 -0.38
C PHE A 59 1.60 -4.25 -1.18
N ARG A 60 0.38 -4.76 -1.42
CA ARG A 60 -0.70 -3.99 -2.07
C ARG A 60 -1.07 -2.76 -1.26
N ARG A 61 -1.22 -2.91 0.06
CA ARG A 61 -1.53 -1.81 0.99
C ARG A 61 -0.40 -0.81 1.11
N LEU A 62 0.86 -1.24 1.12
CA LEU A 62 2.01 -0.34 1.11
C LEU A 62 2.02 0.52 -0.15
N GLY A 63 1.85 -0.07 -1.33
CA GLY A 63 1.78 0.69 -2.58
C GLY A 63 0.63 1.69 -2.60
N GLU A 64 -0.57 1.27 -2.17
CA GLU A 64 -1.76 2.12 -2.00
C GLU A 64 -1.47 3.30 -1.05
N THR A 65 -0.92 3.03 0.14
CA THR A 65 -0.58 4.04 1.15
C THR A 65 0.49 5.01 0.64
N TYR A 66 1.62 4.53 0.09
CA TYR A 66 2.67 5.41 -0.42
C TYR A 66 2.15 6.36 -1.51
N SER A 67 1.37 5.84 -2.45
CA SER A 67 0.78 6.65 -3.50
C SER A 67 -0.21 7.68 -2.94
N SER A 68 -1.02 7.29 -1.97
CA SER A 68 -1.96 8.18 -1.28
C SER A 68 -1.24 9.29 -0.52
N VAL A 69 -0.13 8.98 0.16
CA VAL A 69 0.71 9.99 0.85
C VAL A 69 1.27 11.01 -0.13
N LEU A 70 1.74 10.57 -1.31
CA LEU A 70 2.21 11.49 -2.35
C LEU A 70 1.11 12.45 -2.84
N LYS A 71 -0.15 12.00 -2.92
CA LYS A 71 -1.29 12.86 -3.23
C LYS A 71 -1.62 13.77 -2.04
N ALA A 72 -1.68 13.23 -0.83
CA ALA A 72 -2.06 13.94 0.38
C ALA A 72 -1.17 15.17 0.64
N GLY A 73 0.14 15.07 0.38
CA GLY A 73 1.06 16.22 0.49
C GLY A 73 0.77 17.39 -0.47
N ARG A 74 -0.21 17.25 -1.38
CA ARG A 74 -0.65 18.28 -2.33
C ARG A 74 -2.13 18.63 -2.20
N MET A 75 -2.86 17.95 -1.31
CA MET A 75 -4.29 18.22 -1.10
C MET A 75 -4.48 19.48 -0.27
N LYS A 76 -5.50 20.26 -0.62
CA LYS A 76 -5.96 21.37 0.22
C LYS A 76 -6.80 20.84 1.38
N GLU A 77 -6.93 21.64 2.44
CA GLU A 77 -7.71 21.30 3.63
C GLU A 77 -9.14 20.86 3.29
N ASN A 78 -9.82 21.60 2.41
CA ASN A 78 -11.18 21.26 1.98
C ASN A 78 -11.27 19.89 1.29
N GLU A 79 -10.27 19.52 0.48
CA GLU A 79 -10.23 18.21 -0.18
C GLU A 79 -10.00 17.07 0.84
N ILE A 80 -9.29 17.34 1.94
CA ILE A 80 -9.05 16.37 3.02
C ILE A 80 -10.33 16.17 3.84
N SER A 81 -10.99 17.27 4.22
CA SER A 81 -12.24 17.23 5.01
C SER A 81 -13.38 16.50 4.28
N GLU A 82 -13.40 16.51 2.94
CA GLU A 82 -14.39 15.76 2.15
C GLU A 82 -14.22 14.24 2.22
N ILE A 83 -13.03 13.73 2.58
CA ILE A 83 -12.72 12.30 2.56
C ILE A 83 -12.38 11.71 3.93
N LEU A 84 -12.12 12.57 4.93
CA LEU A 84 -11.72 12.16 6.27
C LEU A 84 -12.92 12.26 7.21
N THR A 85 -13.34 11.11 7.74
CA THR A 85 -14.29 11.02 8.85
C THR A 85 -13.52 10.66 10.12
N ILE A 86 -13.74 11.42 11.19
CA ILE A 86 -13.21 11.11 12.53
C ILE A 86 -14.39 10.60 13.36
N GLU A 87 -14.29 9.34 13.80
CA GLU A 87 -15.23 8.69 14.74
C GLU A 87 -14.76 8.81 16.19
#